data_AF-A0A2A6PKH7-F1
#
_entry.id   AF-A0A2A6PKH7-F1
#
_cell.length_a   1.000
_cell.length_b   1.000
_cell.length_c   1.000
_cell.angle_alpha   90.00
_cell.angle_beta   90.00
_cell.angle_gamma   90.00
#
_symmetry.space_group_name_H-M   'P 1'
#
loop_
_entity.id
_entity.type
_entity.pdbx_description
1 polymer ?
#
loop_
_entity_poly.entity_id
_entity_poly.type
_entity_poly.pdbx_seq_one_letter_code
_entity_poly.pdbx_strand_id
1 'polypeptide(L)'
;MFKFFSAARKVTKLIMGGYVVEKIDVRANAGMTTVSLQRKINSETGQYYIVLAELTPGNFQFVAFDQGEFASFANAVAKMQEALAQQAAGIQS
;
A
#
# COMPACT_ATOMS: atom_id res chain seq x y z
N MET A 1 -26.35 5.42 -4.04
CA MET A 1 -25.44 5.70 -5.17
C MET A 1 -24.52 6.91 -4.95
N PHE A 2 -24.73 7.78 -3.94
CA PHE A 2 -23.93 9.01 -3.71
C PHE A 2 -22.63 8.87 -2.88
N LYS A 3 -22.34 7.71 -2.25
CA LYS A 3 -21.18 7.56 -1.34
C LYS A 3 -19.85 7.20 -2.04
N PHE A 4 -19.89 6.69 -3.28
CA PHE A 4 -18.68 6.26 -3.99
C PHE A 4 -17.88 7.44 -4.56
N PHE A 5 -18.55 8.51 -4.97
CA PHE A 5 -17.88 9.70 -5.52
C PHE A 5 -17.07 10.49 -4.47
N SER A 6 -17.50 10.51 -3.21
CA SER A 6 -16.78 11.23 -2.14
C SER A 6 -15.52 10.48 -1.69
N ALA A 7 -15.57 9.15 -1.61
CA ALA A 7 -14.42 8.32 -1.27
C ALA A 7 -13.36 8.36 -2.37
N ALA A 8 -13.76 8.22 -3.64
CA ALA A 8 -12.85 8.30 -4.78
C ALA A 8 -12.11 9.65 -4.84
N ARG A 9 -12.82 10.78 -4.64
CA ARG A 9 -12.19 12.12 -4.64
C ARG A 9 -11.20 12.32 -3.49
N LYS A 10 -11.48 11.75 -2.32
CA LYS A 10 -10.58 11.80 -1.16
C LYS A 10 -9.31 10.98 -1.41
N VAL A 11 -9.44 9.80 -2.03
CA VAL A 11 -8.33 8.93 -2.41
C VAL A 11 -7.45 9.57 -3.49
N THR A 12 -8.03 10.14 -4.55
CA THR A 12 -7.26 10.85 -5.59
C THR A 12 -6.50 12.06 -5.03
N LYS A 13 -7.11 12.83 -4.11
CA LYS A 13 -6.44 13.98 -3.46
C LYS A 13 -5.29 13.53 -2.55
N LEU A 14 -5.40 12.39 -1.87
CA LEU A 14 -4.31 11.83 -1.06
C LEU A 14 -3.18 11.26 -1.93
N ILE A 15 -3.49 10.59 -3.03
CA ILE A 15 -2.46 10.06 -3.95
C ILE A 15 -1.67 11.20 -4.58
N MET A 16 -2.35 12.24 -5.07
CA MET A 16 -1.70 13.39 -5.74
C MET A 16 -1.21 14.48 -4.80
N GLY A 17 -1.76 14.59 -3.59
CA GLY A 17 -1.38 15.60 -2.60
C GLY A 17 -0.20 15.15 -1.74
N GLY A 18 0.46 16.10 -1.07
CA GLY A 18 1.56 15.81 -0.15
C GLY A 18 2.84 15.32 -0.82
N TYR A 19 3.90 15.17 -0.02
CA TYR A 19 5.22 14.74 -0.48
C TYR A 19 5.65 13.43 0.19
N VAL A 20 6.44 12.64 -0.54
CA VAL A 20 7.01 11.38 -0.05
C VAL A 20 8.16 11.69 0.89
N VAL A 21 8.09 11.17 2.12
CA VAL A 21 9.15 11.29 3.13
C VAL A 21 10.05 10.08 3.10
N GLU A 22 9.47 8.92 2.83
CA GLU A 22 10.16 7.64 2.83
C GLU A 22 9.46 6.70 1.86
N LYS A 23 10.24 5.84 1.21
CA LYS A 23 9.71 4.79 0.34
C LYS A 23 10.52 3.51 0.46
N ILE A 24 9.82 2.39 0.34
CA ILE A 24 10.38 1.05 0.26
C ILE A 24 9.88 0.42 -1.02
N ASP A 25 10.79 0.11 -1.94
CA ASP A 25 10.46 -0.44 -3.25
C ASP A 25 10.80 -1.94 -3.29
N VAL A 26 9.83 -2.76 -3.68
CA VAL A 26 9.97 -4.22 -3.85
C VAL A 26 9.64 -4.58 -5.29
N ARG A 27 10.39 -5.51 -5.87
CA ARG A 27 10.10 -6.05 -7.20
C ARG A 27 9.16 -7.25 -7.10
N ALA A 28 8.06 -7.19 -7.86
CA ALA A 28 7.06 -8.24 -7.98
C ALA A 28 6.86 -8.63 -9.46
N ASN A 29 6.01 -9.63 -9.73
CA ASN A 29 5.69 -10.10 -11.08
C ASN A 29 6.93 -10.37 -11.93
N ALA A 30 7.83 -11.23 -11.43
CA ALA A 30 9.11 -11.56 -12.05
C ALA A 30 10.01 -10.33 -12.36
N GLY A 31 9.89 -9.25 -11.55
CA GLY A 31 10.70 -8.04 -11.69
C GLY A 31 10.07 -6.93 -12.55
N MET A 32 8.96 -7.23 -13.22
CA MET A 32 8.28 -6.32 -14.15
C MET A 32 7.48 -5.23 -13.45
N THR A 33 7.09 -5.48 -12.20
CA THR A 33 6.31 -4.54 -11.38
C THR A 33 7.11 -4.08 -10.19
N THR A 34 7.10 -2.78 -9.93
CA THR A 34 7.60 -2.24 -8.66
C THR A 34 6.42 -1.97 -7.74
N VAL A 35 6.38 -2.64 -6.59
CA VAL A 35 5.46 -2.34 -5.49
C VAL A 35 6.19 -1.40 -4.54
N SER A 36 5.71 -0.16 -4.44
CA SER A 36 6.31 0.90 -3.65
C SER A 36 5.41 1.23 -2.46
N LEU A 37 5.93 1.03 -1.24
CA LEU A 37 5.27 1.45 -0.01
C LEU A 37 5.83 2.81 0.41
N GLN A 38 4.99 3.85 0.37
CA GLN A 38 5.41 5.23 0.51
C GLN A 38 4.77 5.85 1.76
N ARG A 39 5.60 6.38 2.66
CA ARG A 39 5.12 7.25 3.75
C ARG A 39 5.11 8.68 3.27
N LYS A 40 3.93 9.30 3.31
CA LYS A 40 3.71 10.67 2.82
C LYS A 40 3.21 11.58 3.93
N ILE A 41 3.53 12.87 3.81
CA ILE A 41 2.94 13.94 4.62
C ILE A 41 2.00 14.74 3.75
N ASN A 42 0.77 14.94 4.23
CA ASN A 42 -0.17 15.86 3.61
C ASN A 42 0.33 17.30 3.80
N SER A 43 0.55 18.03 2.72
CA SER A 43 1.09 19.39 2.75
C SER A 43 0.15 20.44 3.34
N GLU A 44 -1.15 20.19 3.35
CA GLU A 44 -2.16 21.10 3.91
C GLU A 44 -2.37 20.85 5.41
N THR A 45 -2.31 19.58 5.85
CA THR A 45 -2.69 19.19 7.23
C THR A 45 -1.51 18.73 8.09
N GLY A 46 -0.34 18.49 7.51
CA GLY A 46 0.81 17.91 8.19
C GLY A 46 0.64 16.44 8.59
N GLN A 47 -0.51 15.81 8.29
CA GLN A 47 -0.81 14.45 8.71
C GLN A 47 -0.09 13.41 7.84
N TYR A 48 0.40 12.35 8.50
CA TYR A 48 0.99 11.19 7.83
C TYR A 48 -0.06 10.23 7.30
N TYR A 49 0.21 9.68 6.13
CA TYR A 49 -0.54 8.57 5.55
C TYR A 49 0.40 7.71 4.70
N ILE A 50 -0.04 6.49 4.39
CA ILE A 50 0.74 5.52 3.59
C ILE A 50 0.09 5.36 2.23
N VAL A 51 0.90 5.24 1.18
CA VAL A 51 0.44 4.87 -0.16
C VAL A 51 1.16 3.60 -0.60
N LEU A 52 0.40 2.57 -0.94
CA LEU A 52 0.89 1.43 -1.70
C LEU A 52 0.69 1.74 -3.18
N ALA A 53 1.79 1.78 -3.93
CA ALA A 53 1.77 2.04 -5.36
C ALA A 53 2.28 0.81 -6.11
N GLU A 54 1.46 0.27 -7.01
CA GLU A 54 1.87 -0.71 -7.99
C GLU A 54 2.26 0.01 -9.28
N LEU A 55 3.54 -0.07 -9.64
CA LEU A 55 4.14 0.65 -10.74
C LEU A 55 4.58 -0.34 -11.81
N THR A 56 3.75 -0.47 -12.85
CA THR A 56 4.05 -1.23 -14.06
C THR A 56 4.09 -0.26 -15.24
N PRO A 57 5.01 -0.42 -16.23
CA PRO A 57 5.02 0.44 -17.40
C PRO A 57 3.63 0.49 -18.07
N GLY A 58 3.03 1.68 -18.14
CA GLY A 58 1.70 1.88 -18.72
C GLY A 58 0.51 1.55 -17.80
N ASN A 59 0.73 1.06 -16.58
CA ASN A 59 -0.33 0.77 -15.60
C ASN A 59 0.13 1.11 -14.18
N PHE A 60 -0.48 2.14 -13.59
CA PHE A 60 -0.19 2.60 -12.24
C PHE A 60 -1.44 2.48 -11.37
N GLN A 61 -1.32 1.76 -10.26
CA GLN A 61 -2.40 1.60 -9.30
C GLN A 61 -1.95 2.05 -7.93
N PHE A 62 -2.86 2.64 -7.16
CA PHE A 62 -2.54 3.25 -5.89
C PHE A 62 -3.63 2.95 -4.86
N VAL A 63 -3.21 2.62 -3.65
CA VAL A 63 -4.08 2.49 -2.48
C VAL A 63 -3.51 3.37 -1.39
N ALA A 64 -4.30 4.31 -0.89
CA ALA A 64 -3.93 5.14 0.25
C ALA A 64 -4.54 4.56 1.53
N PHE A 65 -3.76 4.56 2.60
CA PHE A 65 -4.15 4.12 3.93
C PHE A 65 -3.92 5.26 4.91
N ASP A 66 -4.88 5.50 5.80
CA ASP A 66 -4.55 6.15 7.06
C ASP A 66 -3.72 5.22 7.97
N GLN A 67 -3.34 5.71 9.15
CA GLN A 67 -2.49 4.94 10.08
C GLN A 67 -3.15 3.65 10.58
N GLY A 68 -4.46 3.67 10.86
CA GLY A 68 -5.19 2.52 11.37
C GLY A 68 -5.47 1.48 10.29
N GLU A 69 -5.83 1.95 9.09
CA GLU A 69 -5.96 1.10 7.90
C GLU A 69 -4.63 0.42 7.56
N PHE A 70 -3.52 1.16 7.63
CA PHE A 70 -2.19 0.60 7.39
C PHE A 70 -1.77 -0.42 8.45
N ALA A 71 -2.04 -0.17 9.74
CA ALA A 71 -1.77 -1.13 10.80
C ALA A 71 -2.54 -2.45 10.58
N SER A 72 -3.78 -2.36 10.13
CA SER A 72 -4.60 -3.53 9.80
C SER A 72 -4.04 -4.29 8.59
N PHE A 73 -3.61 -3.58 7.55
CA PHE A 73 -2.95 -4.17 6.39
C PHE A 73 -1.63 -4.88 6.77
N ALA A 74 -0.77 -4.23 7.57
CA ALA A 74 0.49 -4.81 8.02
C ALA A 74 0.28 -6.11 8.83
N ASN A 75 -0.74 -6.14 9.70
CA ASN A 75 -1.11 -7.36 10.42
C ASN A 75 -1.57 -8.48 9.45
N ALA A 76 -2.37 -8.14 8.43
CA ALA A 76 -2.77 -9.12 7.42
C ALA A 76 -1.57 -9.69 6.64
N VAL A 77 -0.58 -8.86 6.30
CA VAL A 77 0.68 -9.30 5.68
C VAL A 77 1.44 -10.26 6.60
N ALA A 78 1.59 -9.93 7.88
CA ALA A 78 2.28 -10.78 8.86
C ALA A 78 1.61 -12.16 9.00
N LYS A 79 0.28 -12.20 9.12
CA LYS A 79 -0.48 -13.46 9.16
C LYS A 79 -0.26 -14.33 7.93
N MET A 80 -0.10 -13.72 6.75
CA MET A 80 0.18 -14.48 5.53
C MET A 80 1.60 -15.01 5.48
N GLN A 81 2.58 -14.26 6.00
CA GLN A 81 3.93 -14.76 6.16
C GLN A 81 3.97 -15.97 7.11
N GLU A 82 3.26 -15.91 8.24
CA GLU A 82 3.15 -17.03 9.18
C GLU A 82 2.52 -18.28 8.53
N ALA A 83 1.41 -18.11 7.80
CA ALA A 83 0.75 -19.22 7.12
C ALA A 83 1.65 -19.89 6.07
N LEU A 84 2.41 -19.10 5.30
CA LEU A 84 3.39 -19.63 4.34
C LEU A 84 4.52 -20.41 5.02
N ALA A 85 5.02 -19.91 6.15
CA ALA A 85 6.06 -20.61 6.93
C ALA A 85 5.56 -21.96 7.48
N GLN A 86 4.33 -22.02 7.97
CA GLN A 86 3.71 -23.26 8.44
C GLN A 86 3.53 -24.28 7.32
N GLN A 87 3.08 -23.85 6.14
CA GLN A 87 2.95 -24.71 4.97
C GLN A 87 4.30 -25.29 4.54
N ALA A 88 5.36 -24.47 4.51
CA ALA A 88 6.69 -24.94 4.17
C ALA A 88 7.23 -25.98 5.17
N ALA A 89 6.96 -25.78 6.46
CA ALA A 89 7.35 -26.73 7.51
C ALA A 89 6.58 -28.06 7.43
N GLY A 90 5.28 -28.03 7.07
CA GLY A 90 4.44 -29.23 6.92
C GLY A 90 4.67 -30.05 5.64
N ILE A 91 5.37 -29.51 4.64
CA ILE A 91 5.78 -30.25 3.43
C ILE A 91 7.04 -31.12 3.71
N GLN A 92 7.73 -30.90 4.83
CA GLN A 92 8.92 -31.68 5.22
C GLN A 92 8.62 -32.86 6.16
N SER A 93 7.36 -33.17 6.44
CA SER A 93 6.93 -34.31 7.28
C SER A 93 6.32 -35.45 6.46
#